data_AF-A0A972K295-F1
#
_entry.id   AF-A0A972K295-F1
#
_cell.length_a   1.000
_cell.length_b   1.000
_cell.length_c   1.000
_cell.angle_alpha   90.00
_cell.angle_beta   90.00
_cell.angle_gamma   90.00
#
_symmetry.space_group_name_H-M   'P 1'
#
loop_
_entity.id
_entity.type
_entity.pdbx_description
1 polymer ?
#
loop_
_entity_poly.entity_id
_entity_poly.type
_entity_poly.pdbx_seq_one_letter_code
_entity_poly.pdbx_strand_id
1 'polypeptide(L)' 'MMISVRTMTGAFLFNNDDVLMLKRSSIKKIAPGLWSCVGGHVEAHEFNSPVISCFREIAEETGILQNEI' A
#
# COMPACT_ATOMS: atom_id res chain seq x y z
N MET A 1 4.23 28.43 2.55
CA MET A 1 4.11 27.01 2.13
C MET A 1 3.33 26.28 3.21
N MET A 2 2.20 25.66 2.89
CA MET A 2 1.41 24.92 3.88
C MET A 2 1.80 23.44 3.79
N ILE A 3 2.36 22.89 4.87
CA ILE A 3 2.70 21.47 4.96
C ILE A 3 1.41 20.71 5.22
N SER A 4 1.13 19.66 4.43
CA SER A 4 0.00 18.76 4.65
C SER A 4 0.51 17.37 4.99
N VAL A 5 -0.25 16.66 5.83
CA VAL A 5 -0.02 15.26 6.17
C VAL A 5 -1.14 14.41 5.59
N ARG A 6 -0.81 13.18 5.24
CA ARG A 6 -1.78 12.16 4.79
C ARG A 6 -1.50 10.87 5.53
N THR A 7 -2.55 10.23 6.01
CA THR A 7 -2.45 8.87 6.54
C THR A 7 -2.33 7.90 5.37
N MET A 8 -1.37 7.01 5.47
CA MET A 8 -1.04 6.00 4.48
C MET A 8 -0.89 4.65 5.18
N THR A 9 -1.20 3.58 4.47
CA THR A 9 -0.94 2.20 4.89
C THR A 9 0.10 1.58 3.98
N GLY A 10 0.81 0.60 4.51
CA GLY A 10 1.82 -0.16 3.79
C GLY A 10 1.94 -1.55 4.41
N ALA A 11 1.91 -2.57 3.55
CA ALA A 11 2.00 -3.98 3.93
C ALA A 11 3.19 -4.63 3.21
N PHE A 12 3.99 -5.34 3.99
CA PHE A 12 5.00 -6.27 3.47
C PHE A 12 4.43 -7.68 3.57
N LEU A 13 4.21 -8.31 2.42
CA LEU A 13 3.73 -9.68 2.33
C LEU A 13 4.95 -10.58 2.21
N PHE A 14 5.09 -11.51 3.16
CA PHE A 14 6.19 -12.45 3.21
C PHE A 14 5.72 -13.84 2.76
N ASN A 15 6.55 -14.51 1.98
CA ASN A 15 6.39 -15.92 1.66
C ASN A 15 7.73 -16.63 1.92
N ASN A 16 7.87 -17.23 3.10
CA ASN A 16 9.15 -17.70 3.64
C ASN A 16 10.17 -16.55 3.71
N ASP A 17 11.29 -16.66 2.98
CA ASP A 17 12.36 -15.67 2.94
C ASP A 17 12.15 -14.57 1.90
N ASP A 18 11.10 -14.68 1.07
CA ASP A 18 10.79 -13.70 0.04
C ASP A 18 9.80 -12.65 0.53
N VAL A 19 9.95 -11.41 0.02
CA VAL A 19 9.02 -10.31 0.26
C VAL A 19 8.50 -9.75 -1.06
N LEU A 20 7.19 -9.54 -1.15
CA LEU A 20 6.58 -8.88 -2.30
C LEU A 20 6.88 -7.39 -2.28
N MET A 21 7.43 -6.89 -3.40
CA MET A 21 7.73 -5.48 -3.63
C MET A 21 7.08 -5.02 -4.94
N LEU A 22 6.61 -3.78 -4.97
CA LEU A 22 6.04 -3.16 -6.17
C LEU A 22 7.00 -2.11 -6.73
N LYS A 23 7.32 -2.22 -8.03
CA LYS A 23 8.11 -1.20 -8.71
C LYS A 23 7.19 -0.09 -9.20
N ARG A 24 7.36 1.11 -8.62
CA ARG A 24 6.53 2.27 -8.96
C ARG A 24 6.83 2.75 -10.37
N SER A 25 5.78 3.10 -11.11
CA SER A 25 5.91 3.69 -12.44
C SER A 25 6.76 4.97 -12.41
N SER A 26 7.59 5.16 -13.45
CA SER A 26 8.50 6.31 -13.58
C SER A 26 7.77 7.65 -13.71
N ILE A 27 6.48 7.66 -14.03
CA ILE A 27 5.66 8.87 -14.16
C ILE A 27 4.91 9.25 -12.88
N LYS A 28 5.08 8.50 -11.78
CA LYS A 28 4.42 8.81 -10.50
C LYS A 28 5.06 10.03 -9.84
N LYS A 29 4.24 10.90 -9.23
CA LYS A 29 4.70 12.10 -8.52
C LYS A 29 5.57 11.81 -7.30
N ILE A 30 5.31 10.69 -6.62
CA ILE A 30 6.00 10.28 -5.39
C ILE A 30 6.77 8.99 -5.68
N ALA A 31 8.08 9.02 -5.40
CA ALA A 31 9.01 7.91 -5.52
C ALA A 31 8.97 7.21 -6.91
N PRO A 32 9.12 7.95 -8.04
CA PRO A 32 9.10 7.35 -9.37
C PRO A 32 10.25 6.34 -9.55
N GLY A 33 9.94 5.16 -10.09
CA GLY A 33 10.93 4.12 -10.40
C GLY A 33 11.48 3.35 -9.20
N LEU A 34 11.12 3.73 -7.97
CA LEU A 34 11.56 3.05 -6.75
C LEU A 34 10.67 1.85 -6.43
N TRP A 35 11.23 0.91 -5.66
CA TRP A 35 10.48 -0.20 -5.08
C TRP A 35 9.80 0.23 -3.78
N SER A 36 8.56 -0.22 -3.57
CA SER A 36 7.80 0.03 -2.35
C SER A 36 7.09 -1.23 -1.86
N CYS A 37 6.62 -1.19 -0.61
CA CYS A 37 5.59 -2.10 -0.13
C CYS A 37 4.28 -1.91 -0.91
N VAL A 38 3.34 -2.83 -0.71
CA VAL A 38 1.97 -2.72 -1.21
C VAL A 38 1.20 -1.76 -0.30
N GLY A 39 0.47 -0.80 -0.84
CA GLY A 39 -0.29 0.12 0.00
C GLY A 39 -0.56 1.48 -0.60
N GLY A 40 -1.41 2.23 0.10
CA GLY A 40 -1.92 3.48 -0.41
C GLY A 40 -2.60 4.33 0.66
N HIS A 41 -3.61 5.08 0.24
CA HIS A 41 -4.25 6.06 1.08
C HIS A 41 -5.25 5.39 2.02
N VAL A 42 -5.31 5.85 3.26
CA VAL A 42 -6.41 5.48 4.16
C VAL A 42 -7.61 6.38 3.83
N GLU A 43 -8.70 5.77 3.37
CA GLU A 43 -9.94 6.49 3.08
C GLU A 43 -10.64 6.95 4.36
N ALA A 44 -11.49 7.97 4.25
CA ALA A 44 -12.18 8.59 5.39
C ALA A 44 -12.93 7.58 6.29
N HIS A 45 -13.55 6.58 5.68
CA HIS A 45 -14.32 5.54 6.39
C HIS A 45 -13.44 4.42 6.97
N GLU A 46 -12.15 4.38 6.62
CA GLU A 46 -11.18 3.38 7.07
C GLU A 46 -10.33 3.87 8.25
N PHE A 47 -10.43 5.15 8.65
CA PHE A 47 -9.55 5.75 9.68
C PHE A 47 -9.56 5.01 11.03
N ASN A 48 -10.71 4.49 11.44
CA ASN A 48 -10.83 3.73 12.70
C ASN A 48 -10.34 2.29 12.59
N SER A 49 -10.03 1.82 11.38
CA SER A 49 -9.51 0.48 11.13
C SER A 49 -8.58 0.48 9.90
N PRO A 50 -7.35 1.03 10.02
CA PRO A 50 -6.41 1.13 8.90
C PRO A 50 -6.05 -0.23 8.26
N VAL A 51 -6.26 -1.34 8.97
CA VAL A 51 -6.08 -2.68 8.40
C VAL A 51 -7.02 -2.95 7.23
N ILE A 52 -8.22 -2.34 7.21
CA ILE A 52 -9.16 -2.44 6.08
C ILE A 52 -8.54 -1.79 4.84
N SER A 53 -7.92 -0.62 5.00
CA SER A 53 -7.15 0.04 3.94
C SER A 53 -6.01 -0.85 3.45
N CYS A 54 -5.26 -1.51 4.35
CA CYS A 54 -4.23 -2.47 3.93
C CYS A 54 -4.80 -3.59 3.05
N PHE A 55 -5.88 -4.27 3.49
CA PHE A 55 -6.45 -5.37 2.72
C PHE A 55 -7.02 -4.91 1.36
N ARG A 56 -7.66 -3.75 1.32
CA ARG A 56 -8.16 -3.15 0.08
C ARG A 56 -7.02 -2.86 -0.89
N GLU A 57 -5.97 -2.17 -0.45
CA GLU A 57 -4.82 -1.83 -1.30
C GLU A 57 -4.08 -3.10 -1.77
N ILE A 58 -3.97 -4.13 -0.93
CA ILE A 58 -3.41 -5.43 -1.35
C ILE A 58 -4.23 -6.03 -2.49
N ALA A 59 -5.56 -6.09 -2.35
CA ALA A 59 -6.43 -6.62 -3.38
C ALA A 59 -6.37 -5.79 -4.68
N GLU A 60 -6.38 -4.45 -4.58
CA GLU A 60 -6.33 -3.55 -5.74
C GLU A 60 -5.00 -3.62 -6.52
N GLU A 61 -3.86 -3.64 -5.83
CA GLU A 61 -2.55 -3.55 -6.47
C GLU A 61 -1.98 -4.92 -6.89
N THR A 62 -2.40 -6.00 -6.22
CA THR A 62 -1.82 -7.34 -6.42
C THR A 62 -2.82 -8.41 -6.85
N GLY A 63 -4.11 -8.19 -6.60
CA GLY A 63 -5.16 -9.20 -6.79
C GLY A 63 -5.26 -10.25 -5.67
N ILE A 64 -4.37 -10.23 -4.68
CA ILE A 64 -4.40 -11.15 -3.52
C ILE A 64 -5.54 -10.74 -2.58
N LEU A 65 -6.42 -11.68 -2.26
CA LEU A 65 -7.57 -11.45 -1.40
C LEU A 65 -7.22 -11.73 0.07
N GLN A 66 -7.98 -11.12 0.98
CA GLN A 66 -7.74 -11.24 2.43
C GLN A 66 -7.72 -12.69 2.93
N ASN A 67 -8.48 -13.59 2.32
CA ASN A 67 -8.53 -15.02 2.68
C ASN A 67 -7.34 -15.83 2.14
N GLU A 68 -6.41 -15.21 1.41
CA GLU A 68 -5.18 -15.80 0.88
C GLU A 68 -3.92 -15.33 1.63
N ILE A 69 -4.10 -14.45 2.64
CA ILE A 69 -3.05 -13.87 3.49
C ILE A 69 -2.93 -14.66 4.79
#